data_AF-A0A7S3IG96-F1
#
_entry.id   AF-A0A7S3IG96-F1
#
_cell.length_a   1.000
_cell.length_b   1.000
_cell.length_c   1.000
_cell.angle_alpha   90.00
_cell.angle_beta   90.00
_cell.angle_gamma   90.00
#
_symmetry.space_group_name_H-M   'P 1'
#
loop_
_entity.id
_entity.type
_entity.pdbx_description
1 polymer ?
#
loop_
_entity_poly.entity_id
_entity_poly.type
_entity_poly.pdbx_seq_one_letter_code
_entity_poly.pdbx_strand_id
1 'polypeptide(L)'
;VSKNVATSNTTTPSKQPLTNNPHSMKYTAALLLLGMVSTTEAAEHKFLAPVSDEMNVQIAEPCVYLDETVDELEYQIDMFSRTLDPRHWTNVLNIAKAMKENSGNAPKLQVHTWELYDKSFSFPRVRRYEFVQENMDMLEHFQDNLN
;
A
#
# COMPACT_ATOMS: atom_id res chain seq x y z
N VAL A 1 45.03 -56.03 -24.00
CA VAL A 1 44.12 -57.10 -23.53
C VAL A 1 42.79 -56.93 -24.24
N SER A 2 42.40 -57.93 -25.05
CA SER A 2 41.10 -58.01 -25.72
C SER A 2 39.95 -58.17 -24.71
N LYS A 3 38.82 -57.52 -25.01
CA LYS A 3 37.47 -58.09 -25.26
C LYS A 3 36.42 -57.00 -24.96
N ASN A 4 35.68 -56.45 -25.94
CA ASN A 4 34.54 -57.03 -26.69
C ASN A 4 33.34 -57.26 -25.75
N VAL A 5 32.18 -56.61 -25.91
CA VAL A 5 30.99 -57.01 -26.73
C VAL A 5 29.75 -56.56 -25.90
N ALA A 6 28.57 -56.13 -26.36
CA ALA A 6 27.90 -55.84 -27.64
C ALA A 6 26.69 -54.92 -27.32
N THR A 7 26.29 -53.92 -28.11
CA THR A 7 25.43 -53.93 -29.33
C THR A 7 24.17 -54.80 -29.19
N SER A 8 22.96 -54.23 -29.14
CA SER A 8 22.05 -53.95 -30.29
C SER A 8 20.62 -54.29 -29.80
N ASN A 9 19.48 -53.89 -30.35
CA ASN A 9 18.96 -52.86 -31.24
C ASN A 9 17.41 -53.02 -31.19
N THR A 10 16.68 -52.03 -31.71
CA THR A 10 15.43 -52.15 -32.49
C THR A 10 14.05 -52.37 -31.83
N THR A 11 13.12 -51.44 -32.14
CA THR A 11 11.81 -51.67 -32.83
C THR A 11 10.59 -50.96 -32.20
N THR A 12 10.08 -49.94 -32.93
CA THR A 12 8.73 -49.31 -32.92
C THR A 12 7.62 -50.32 -33.30
N PRO A 13 6.28 -50.04 -33.41
CA PRO A 13 5.41 -48.92 -33.02
C PRO A 13 4.05 -49.39 -32.37
N SER A 14 3.04 -48.49 -32.27
CA SER A 14 1.59 -48.74 -32.51
C SER A 14 0.57 -48.75 -31.34
N LYS A 15 -0.49 -47.92 -31.54
CA LYS A 15 -1.92 -48.01 -31.13
C LYS A 15 -2.42 -47.43 -29.79
N GLN A 16 -3.28 -46.39 -29.90
CA GLN A 16 -4.41 -46.11 -28.99
C GLN A 16 -5.57 -47.10 -29.26
N PRO A 17 -6.52 -47.36 -28.33
CA PRO A 17 -7.78 -46.58 -28.28
C PRO A 17 -8.49 -46.45 -26.90
N LEU A 18 -9.50 -45.56 -26.86
CA LEU A 18 -10.78 -45.49 -26.09
C LEU A 18 -10.91 -46.31 -24.77
N THR A 19 -11.50 -45.78 -23.68
CA THR A 19 -12.96 -45.83 -23.45
C THR A 19 -13.47 -44.81 -22.42
N ASN A 20 -14.72 -44.40 -22.63
CA ASN A 20 -15.56 -43.52 -21.82
C ASN A 20 -15.93 -44.14 -20.46
N ASN A 21 -16.10 -43.33 -19.41
CA ASN A 21 -16.96 -43.65 -18.28
C ASN A 21 -17.72 -42.41 -17.75
N PRO A 22 -19.05 -42.49 -17.59
CA PRO A 22 -19.91 -41.39 -17.16
C PRO A 22 -20.27 -41.43 -15.66
N HIS A 23 -20.87 -40.31 -15.22
CA HIS A 23 -21.71 -40.11 -14.04
C HIS A 23 -21.07 -39.89 -12.66
N SER A 24 -21.14 -38.64 -12.21
CA SER A 24 -21.70 -38.27 -10.89
C SER A 24 -22.01 -36.76 -10.86
N MET A 25 -23.25 -36.38 -11.15
CA MET A 25 -23.77 -35.04 -10.82
C MET A 25 -25.11 -35.23 -10.12
N LYS A 26 -25.18 -34.83 -8.85
CA LYS A 26 -26.42 -34.73 -8.09
C LYS A 26 -26.34 -33.52 -7.17
N TYR A 27 -26.96 -32.40 -7.55
CA TYR A 27 -27.38 -31.36 -6.62
C TYR A 27 -28.73 -30.82 -7.08
N THR A 28 -29.78 -31.35 -6.47
CA THR A 28 -31.16 -30.92 -6.63
C THR A 28 -31.35 -29.60 -5.89
N ALA A 29 -31.64 -28.53 -6.64
CA ALA A 29 -32.03 -27.24 -6.10
C ALA A 29 -33.49 -27.29 -5.61
N ALA A 30 -33.73 -26.89 -4.36
CA ALA A 30 -35.06 -26.61 -3.86
C ALA A 30 -35.06 -25.21 -3.22
N LEU A 31 -35.75 -24.29 -3.88
CA LEU A 31 -36.01 -22.92 -3.46
C LEU A 31 -37.40 -22.89 -2.78
N LEU A 32 -37.51 -22.38 -1.56
CA LEU A 32 -38.80 -22.01 -0.95
C LEU A 32 -38.61 -20.80 -0.03
N LEU A 33 -39.16 -19.68 -0.46
CA LEU A 33 -39.30 -18.41 0.24
C LEU A 33 -40.57 -18.45 1.12
N LEU A 34 -40.46 -18.00 2.37
CA LEU A 34 -41.48 -17.23 3.10
C LEU A 34 -40.84 -16.64 4.36
N GLY A 35 -40.85 -15.30 4.44
CA GLY A 35 -40.09 -14.53 5.42
C GLY A 35 -40.79 -14.30 6.76
N MET A 36 -40.01 -13.76 7.70
CA MET A 36 -40.49 -12.94 8.81
C MET A 36 -39.45 -11.82 9.03
N VAL A 37 -39.84 -10.57 8.80
CA VAL A 37 -39.13 -9.38 9.30
C VAL A 37 -39.62 -9.15 10.73
N SER A 38 -38.70 -9.24 11.68
CA SER A 38 -38.83 -8.64 13.00
C SER A 38 -37.52 -7.97 13.34
N THR A 39 -37.58 -6.66 13.53
CA THR A 39 -36.50 -5.77 13.98
C THR A 39 -36.17 -6.03 15.43
N THR A 40 -34.89 -6.21 15.76
CA THR A 40 -34.24 -5.68 16.97
C THR A 40 -32.73 -5.71 16.76
N GLU A 41 -32.11 -4.54 16.78
CA GLU A 41 -30.67 -4.35 16.84
C GLU A 41 -30.20 -4.67 18.27
N ALA A 42 -29.27 -5.61 18.41
CA ALA A 42 -28.28 -5.70 19.49
C ALA A 42 -27.59 -7.06 19.44
N ALA A 43 -26.39 -7.11 18.88
CA ALA A 43 -25.43 -8.17 19.18
C ALA A 43 -24.04 -7.53 19.35
N GLU A 44 -23.53 -7.68 20.57
CA GLU A 44 -22.22 -7.31 21.05
C GLU A 44 -21.10 -8.10 20.34
N HIS A 45 -19.87 -7.57 20.29
CA HIS A 45 -18.74 -8.02 21.14
C HIS A 45 -17.37 -7.45 20.71
N LYS A 46 -16.83 -6.61 21.61
CA LYS A 46 -15.44 -6.58 22.14
C LYS A 46 -14.23 -6.61 21.18
N PHE A 47 -13.48 -5.50 21.19
CA PHE A 47 -12.04 -5.56 21.47
C PHE A 47 -11.55 -4.25 22.10
N LEU A 48 -11.41 -4.25 23.42
CA LEU A 48 -10.53 -3.32 24.13
C LEU A 48 -9.10 -3.85 23.98
N ALA A 49 -8.26 -3.12 23.23
CA ALA A 49 -6.83 -3.06 23.49
C ALA A 49 -6.48 -1.63 23.95
N PRO A 50 -5.55 -1.49 24.90
CA PRO A 50 -5.27 -0.22 25.54
C PRO A 50 -4.50 0.69 24.58
N VAL A 51 -5.08 1.84 24.23
CA VAL A 51 -4.30 2.94 23.62
C VAL A 51 -3.58 3.64 24.77
N SER A 52 -2.38 3.16 25.08
CA SER A 52 -1.36 3.96 25.74
C SER A 52 -0.61 4.77 24.69
N ASP A 53 -0.36 6.03 25.05
CA ASP A 53 0.30 7.13 24.34
C ASP A 53 -0.54 7.96 23.36
N GLU A 54 -0.92 9.10 23.93
CA GLU A 54 -1.60 10.27 23.41
C GLU A 54 -0.97 10.82 22.12
N MET A 55 -1.54 10.48 20.97
CA MET A 55 -1.73 11.42 19.86
C MET A 55 -3.14 11.25 19.31
N ASN A 56 -4.10 11.82 20.02
CA ASN A 56 -5.46 12.01 19.53
C ASN A 56 -5.49 13.11 18.46
N VAL A 57 -4.98 12.81 17.27
CA VAL A 57 -5.21 13.66 16.09
C VAL A 57 -6.63 13.37 15.64
N GLN A 58 -7.55 14.28 15.95
CA GLN A 58 -8.89 14.28 15.37
C GLN A 58 -8.76 14.58 13.87
N ILE A 59 -8.56 13.53 13.06
CA ILE A 59 -8.64 13.57 11.60
C ILE A 59 -10.12 13.47 11.23
N ALA A 60 -10.88 14.50 11.56
CA ALA A 60 -12.28 14.61 11.16
C ALA A 60 -12.60 16.05 10.76
N GLU A 61 -11.75 16.62 9.91
CA GLU A 61 -12.15 17.77 9.10
C GLU A 61 -12.60 17.28 7.73
N PRO A 62 -13.64 17.88 7.13
CA PRO A 62 -14.16 17.46 5.83
C PRO A 62 -13.04 17.52 4.80
N CYS A 63 -12.97 16.50 3.95
CA CYS A 63 -12.10 16.52 2.78
C CYS A 63 -12.44 17.75 1.94
N VAL A 64 -11.56 18.75 1.96
CA VAL A 64 -11.65 19.88 1.04
C VAL A 64 -11.40 19.29 -0.35
N TYR A 65 -12.27 19.59 -1.31
CA TYR A 65 -12.01 19.25 -2.71
C TYR A 65 -10.84 20.12 -3.17
N LEU A 66 -9.69 19.50 -3.42
CA LEU A 66 -8.50 20.14 -3.94
C LEU A 66 -8.42 19.89 -5.44
N ASP A 67 -7.84 20.84 -6.16
CA ASP A 67 -7.65 20.72 -7.59
C ASP A 67 -6.66 19.58 -7.90
N GLU A 68 -7.02 18.71 -8.85
CA GLU A 68 -6.22 17.54 -9.24
C GLU A 68 -5.07 17.92 -10.19
N THR A 69 -4.28 18.90 -9.78
CA THR A 69 -3.18 19.47 -10.57
C THR A 69 -1.83 19.11 -9.97
N VAL A 70 -0.78 19.17 -10.80
CA VAL A 70 0.61 18.99 -10.35
C VAL A 70 0.99 20.08 -9.34
N ASP A 71 0.60 21.33 -9.60
CA ASP A 71 0.93 22.47 -8.74
C ASP A 71 0.33 22.33 -7.33
N GLU A 72 -0.92 21.88 -7.23
CA GLU A 72 -1.56 21.63 -5.94
C GLU A 72 -0.94 20.44 -5.21
N LEU A 73 -0.58 19.37 -5.93
CA LEU A 73 0.15 18.25 -5.36
C LEU A 73 1.48 18.70 -4.74
N GLU A 74 2.28 19.47 -5.50
CA GLU A 74 3.56 20.00 -5.04
C GLU A 74 3.40 20.95 -3.85
N TYR A 75 2.36 21.80 -3.86
CA TYR A 75 2.03 22.66 -2.74
C TYR A 75 1.72 21.86 -1.47
N GLN A 76 0.91 20.80 -1.57
CA GLN A 76 0.57 19.95 -0.42
C GLN A 76 1.80 19.19 0.09
N ILE A 77 2.70 18.76 -0.79
CA ILE A 77 3.99 18.14 -0.41
C ILE A 77 4.88 19.16 0.32
N ASP A 78 4.98 20.39 -0.16
CA ASP A 78 5.75 21.46 0.49
C ASP A 78 5.16 21.80 1.87
N MET A 79 3.83 21.91 1.97
CA MET A 79 3.14 22.14 3.24
C MET A 79 3.35 21.00 4.23
N PHE A 80 3.31 19.75 3.77
CA PHE A 80 3.68 18.60 4.60
C PHE A 80 5.14 18.67 5.04
N SER A 81 6.06 19.00 4.15
CA SER A 81 7.50 19.07 4.46
C SER A 81 7.84 20.18 5.46
N ARG A 82 7.02 21.24 5.57
CA ARG A 82 7.17 22.33 6.54
C ARG A 82 6.53 22.03 7.89
N THR A 83 5.33 21.43 7.87
CA THR A 83 4.47 21.32 9.07
C THR A 83 4.46 19.92 9.67
N LEU A 84 4.81 18.91 8.88
CA LEU A 84 4.66 17.48 9.18
C LEU A 84 3.22 17.09 9.56
N ASP A 85 2.24 17.89 9.13
CA ASP A 85 0.83 17.65 9.42
C ASP A 85 0.28 16.54 8.49
N PRO A 86 -0.22 15.42 9.04
CA PRO A 86 -0.77 14.31 8.24
C PRO A 86 -1.96 14.71 7.35
N ARG A 87 -2.63 15.84 7.61
CA ARG A 87 -3.71 16.36 6.76
C ARG A 87 -3.22 16.66 5.36
N HIS A 88 -2.09 17.35 5.24
CA HIS A 88 -1.46 17.66 3.94
C HIS A 88 -1.04 16.38 3.23
N TRP A 89 -0.47 15.41 3.95
CA TRP A 89 -0.11 14.12 3.35
C TRP A 89 -1.33 13.35 2.82
N THR A 90 -2.44 13.36 3.56
CA THR A 90 -3.69 12.73 3.11
C THR A 90 -4.19 13.35 1.81
N ASN A 91 -4.10 14.68 1.69
CA ASN A 91 -4.44 15.40 0.46
C ASN A 91 -3.51 15.02 -0.70
N VAL A 92 -2.19 14.92 -0.46
CA VAL A 92 -1.21 14.44 -1.46
C VAL A 92 -1.61 13.08 -2.01
N LEU A 93 -1.96 12.12 -1.14
CA LEU A 93 -2.36 10.79 -1.56
C LEU A 93 -3.65 10.79 -2.38
N ASN A 94 -4.63 11.63 -2.02
CA ASN A 94 -5.88 11.76 -2.75
C ASN A 94 -5.66 12.35 -4.15
N ILE A 95 -4.89 13.43 -4.27
CA ILE A 95 -4.57 14.07 -5.55
C ILE A 95 -3.75 13.10 -6.42
N ALA A 96 -2.72 12.46 -5.87
CA ALA A 96 -1.89 11.51 -6.61
C ALA A 96 -2.70 10.32 -7.14
N LYS A 97 -3.68 9.84 -6.36
CA LYS A 97 -4.61 8.79 -6.80
C LYS A 97 -5.49 9.28 -7.95
N ALA A 98 -6.11 10.44 -7.82
CA ALA A 98 -6.98 11.00 -8.87
C ALA A 98 -6.19 11.27 -10.17
N MET A 99 -4.98 11.82 -10.05
CA MET A 99 -4.06 12.01 -11.18
C MET A 99 -3.68 10.69 -11.85
N LYS A 100 -3.44 9.62 -11.09
CA LYS A 100 -3.16 8.29 -11.64
C LYS A 100 -4.38 7.72 -12.37
N GLU A 101 -5.58 7.92 -11.85
CA GLU A 101 -6.83 7.48 -12.47
C GLU A 101 -7.10 8.24 -13.78
N ASN A 102 -6.82 9.55 -13.82
CA ASN A 102 -7.05 10.40 -14.99
C ASN A 102 -5.98 10.26 -16.08
N SER A 103 -4.70 10.19 -15.70
CA SER A 103 -3.56 10.24 -16.63
C SER A 103 -2.86 8.89 -16.84
N GLY A 104 -3.18 7.88 -16.02
CA GLY A 104 -2.51 6.58 -16.00
C GLY A 104 -1.13 6.57 -15.34
N ASN A 105 -0.56 7.74 -15.02
CA ASN A 105 0.76 7.88 -14.40
C ASN A 105 0.64 8.40 -12.98
N ALA A 106 1.33 7.75 -12.04
CA ALA A 106 1.43 8.24 -10.67
C ALA A 106 2.53 9.32 -10.62
N PRO A 107 2.24 10.51 -10.07
CA PRO A 107 3.27 11.52 -9.84
C PRO A 107 4.27 11.03 -8.79
N LYS A 108 5.51 11.51 -8.87
CA LYS A 108 6.54 11.21 -7.87
C LYS A 108 6.28 12.05 -6.63
N LEU A 109 6.18 11.40 -5.47
CA LEU A 109 6.02 12.07 -4.19
C LEU A 109 7.40 12.19 -3.55
N GLN A 110 7.92 13.40 -3.39
CA GLN A 110 9.23 13.63 -2.77
C GLN A 110 9.12 14.66 -1.65
N VAL A 111 9.37 14.22 -0.42
CA VAL A 111 9.41 15.08 0.77
C VAL A 111 10.78 15.76 0.85
N HIS A 112 10.79 17.04 1.24
CA HIS A 112 12.01 17.88 1.29
C HIS A 112 12.19 18.54 2.68
N THR A 113 11.77 17.84 3.74
CA THR A 113 11.80 18.35 5.11
C THR A 113 13.20 18.72 5.57
N TRP A 114 14.20 17.89 5.27
CA TRP A 114 15.57 18.10 5.72
C TRP A 114 16.15 19.39 5.14
N GLU A 115 15.98 19.62 3.83
CA GLU A 115 16.49 20.82 3.15
C GLU A 115 15.80 22.09 3.67
N LEU A 116 14.52 22.00 4.00
CA LEU A 116 13.76 23.11 4.57
C LEU A 116 14.23 23.42 6.00
N TYR A 117 14.45 22.39 6.82
CA TYR A 117 14.87 22.53 8.21
C TYR A 117 16.31 23.04 8.31
N ASP A 118 17.22 22.54 7.47
CA ASP A 118 18.61 23.02 7.41
C ASP A 118 18.69 24.52 7.10
N LYS A 119 17.80 25.01 6.22
CA LYS A 119 17.70 26.45 5.88
C LYS A 119 16.91 27.29 6.90
N SER A 120 16.15 26.66 7.79
CA SER A 120 15.30 27.37 8.76
C SER A 120 16.10 28.00 9.91
N PHE A 121 17.34 27.55 10.15
CA PHE A 121 18.17 28.07 11.23
C PHE A 121 18.66 29.49 10.93
N SER A 122 18.20 30.48 11.70
CA SER A 122 18.68 31.87 11.59
C SER A 122 20.18 32.01 11.93
N PHE A 123 20.74 31.06 12.69
CA PHE A 123 22.14 31.05 13.09
C PHE A 123 22.79 29.72 12.72
N PRO A 124 23.70 29.68 11.73
CA PRO A 124 24.37 28.44 11.30
C PRO A 124 25.17 27.75 12.41
N ARG A 125 25.53 28.48 13.48
CA ARG A 125 26.22 27.90 14.64
C ARG A 125 25.35 26.86 15.37
N VAL A 126 24.03 27.05 15.38
CA VAL A 126 23.10 26.14 16.06
C VAL A 126 23.11 24.76 15.39
N ARG A 127 23.22 24.72 14.06
CA ARG A 127 23.32 23.49 13.27
C ARG A 127 24.55 22.62 13.61
N ARG A 128 25.57 23.21 14.23
CA ARG A 128 26.84 22.54 14.58
C ARG A 128 26.83 21.93 15.98
N TYR A 129 25.80 22.17 16.78
CA TYR A 129 25.65 21.46 18.05
C TYR A 129 25.40 19.98 17.78
N GLU A 130 26.11 19.11 18.48
CA GLU A 130 26.03 17.64 18.34
C GLU A 130 24.58 17.15 18.37
N PHE A 131 23.79 17.59 19.35
CA PHE A 131 22.37 17.27 19.43
C PHE A 131 21.58 17.65 18.17
N VAL A 132 21.83 18.82 17.58
CA VAL A 132 21.14 19.24 16.35
C VAL A 132 21.64 18.43 15.16
N GLN A 133 22.93 18.09 15.10
CA GLN A 133 23.49 17.26 14.04
C GLN A 133 22.86 15.86 14.05
N GLU A 134 22.85 15.18 15.19
CA GLU A 134 22.26 13.84 15.32
C GLU A 134 20.78 13.81 14.90
N ASN A 135 20.00 14.83 15.28
CA ASN A 135 18.60 14.91 14.90
C ASN A 135 18.42 15.21 13.41
N MET A 136 19.25 16.07 12.82
CA MET A 136 19.19 16.36 11.38
C MET A 136 19.64 15.15 10.54
N ASP A 137 20.64 14.39 10.98
CA ASP A 137 21.10 13.19 10.30
C ASP A 137 20.04 12.08 10.37
N MET A 138 19.36 11.96 11.52
CA MET A 138 18.19 11.09 11.66
C MET A 138 17.04 11.51 10.72
N LEU A 139 16.75 12.81 10.61
CA LEU A 139 15.73 13.33 9.69
C LEU A 139 16.07 13.06 8.22
N GLU A 140 17.35 13.15 7.83
CA GLU A 140 17.83 12.81 6.50
C GLU A 140 17.53 11.35 6.18
N HIS A 141 17.87 10.43 7.10
CA HIS A 141 17.57 9.01 6.94
C HIS A 141 16.08 8.72 6.84
N PHE A 142 15.21 9.44 7.57
CA PHE A 142 13.76 9.27 7.43
C PHE A 142 13.25 9.77 6.08
N GLN A 143 13.74 10.91 5.61
CA GLN A 143 13.39 11.44 4.30
C GLN A 143 13.81 10.49 3.17
N ASP A 144 15.04 9.97 3.22
CA ASP A 144 15.56 9.05 2.21
C ASP A 144 14.81 7.71 2.19
N ASN A 145 14.34 7.23 3.33
CA ASN A 145 13.54 5.99 3.40
C ASN A 145 12.09 6.20 2.95
N LEU A 146 11.57 7.43 3.04
CA LEU A 146 10.21 7.77 2.61
C LEU A 146 10.12 8.01 1.09
N ASN A 147 11.18 8.54 0.49
CA ASN A 147 11.25 8.93 -0.93
C ASN A 147 11.70 7.79 -1.86
#